data_AF-A0A9D1BY02-F1
#
_entry.id   AF-A0A9D1BY02-F1
#
_cell.length_a   1.000
_cell.length_b   1.000
_cell.length_c   1.000
_cell.angle_alpha   90.00
_cell.angle_beta   90.00
_cell.angle_gamma   90.00
#
_symmetry.space_group_name_H-M   'P 1'
#
loop_
_entity.id
_entity.type
_entity.pdbx_description
1 polymer ?
#
loop_
_entity_poly.entity_id
_entity_poly.type
_entity_poly.pdbx_seq_one_letter_code
_entity_poly.pdbx_strand_id
1 'polypeptide(L)'
;MTRVWVFPDRNALARAAAERFVAAADEAVRARGRFFVALAGGSTPRPAYRLLADPACASRVDWDRVHLFWGDERCVPPDHPESNYRMVREALLDRVPIPVENVHRIRGEWPPEEAAAAYEAELRAIFGPDGRLDLVLLGLGADGHTASLFPGSAALDERERWVAAVFADPVGTWRITLTPPALNGAREVLFLVVGKPKAEALARVLAGWDLPAGRIRPRSGRLSWFVDRDAMGGGWMAGRGLELREGGVDVRSATERG
;
A
#
# COMPACT_ATOMS: atom_id res chain seq x y z
N MET A 1 -7.26 5.61 -14.70
CA MET A 1 -6.55 6.90 -14.88
C MET A 1 -5.57 7.04 -13.74
N THR A 2 -4.31 7.37 -14.03
CA THR A 2 -3.25 7.52 -13.02
C THR A 2 -3.19 8.98 -12.57
N ARG A 3 -3.19 9.21 -11.25
CA ARG A 3 -3.07 10.55 -10.66
C ARG A 3 -1.77 10.69 -9.90
N VAL A 4 -1.14 11.87 -9.98
CA VAL A 4 0.08 12.18 -9.24
C VAL A 4 -0.16 13.45 -8.44
N TRP A 5 0.01 13.34 -7.13
CA TRP A 5 -0.21 14.41 -6.16
C TRP A 5 1.13 14.80 -5.55
N VAL A 6 1.53 16.05 -5.75
CA VAL A 6 2.81 16.57 -5.25
C VAL A 6 2.58 17.34 -3.97
N PHE A 7 3.23 16.88 -2.90
CA PHE A 7 3.18 17.48 -1.57
C PHE A 7 4.48 18.25 -1.28
N PRO A 8 4.41 19.35 -0.51
CA PRO A 8 5.59 20.16 -0.23
C PRO A 8 6.68 19.39 0.51
N ASP A 9 6.30 18.47 1.40
CA ASP A 9 7.22 17.67 2.21
C ASP A 9 6.60 16.33 2.66
N ARG A 10 7.44 15.51 3.32
CA ARG A 10 7.06 14.23 3.94
C ARG A 10 5.84 14.35 4.88
N ASN A 11 5.76 15.40 5.68
CA ASN A 11 4.71 15.54 6.69
C ASN A 11 3.36 15.86 6.04
N ALA A 12 3.35 16.73 5.03
CA ALA A 12 2.15 17.02 4.24
C ALA A 12 1.66 15.77 3.49
N LEU A 13 2.57 14.99 2.91
CA LEU A 13 2.24 13.69 2.31
C LEU A 13 1.65 12.72 3.32
N ALA A 14 2.26 12.61 4.51
CA ALA A 14 1.78 11.72 5.57
C ALA A 14 0.37 12.10 6.05
N ARG A 15 0.09 13.40 6.23
CA ARG A 15 -1.26 13.90 6.55
C ARG A 15 -2.26 13.54 5.46
N ALA A 16 -1.92 13.77 4.19
CA ALA A 16 -2.80 13.42 3.08
C ALA A 16 -3.05 11.91 2.98
N ALA A 17 -2.04 11.08 3.24
CA ALA A 17 -2.18 9.63 3.26
C ALA A 17 -3.11 9.16 4.40
N ALA A 18 -2.98 9.74 5.61
CA ALA A 18 -3.87 9.46 6.72
C ALA A 18 -5.32 9.88 6.41
N GLU A 19 -5.53 11.09 5.88
CA GLU A 19 -6.87 11.56 5.46
C GLU A 19 -7.47 10.68 4.35
N ARG A 20 -6.66 10.25 3.38
CA ARG A 20 -7.11 9.33 2.33
C ARG A 20 -7.54 7.99 2.92
N PHE A 21 -6.81 7.45 3.90
CA PHE A 21 -7.19 6.23 4.60
C PHE A 21 -8.54 6.38 5.31
N VAL A 22 -8.74 7.47 6.06
CA VAL A 22 -10.01 7.75 6.75
C VAL A 22 -11.17 7.81 5.75
N ALA A 23 -10.99 8.54 4.64
CA ALA A 23 -12.00 8.62 3.60
C ALA A 23 -12.26 7.26 2.92
N ALA A 24 -11.21 6.44 2.71
CA ALA A 24 -11.37 5.12 2.09
C ALA A 24 -12.13 4.16 3.02
N ALA A 25 -11.89 4.26 4.33
CA ALA A 25 -12.60 3.50 5.33
C ALA A 25 -14.08 3.84 5.33
N ASP A 26 -14.44 5.13 5.41
CA ASP A 26 -15.85 5.56 5.36
C ASP A 26 -16.54 5.13 4.05
N GLU A 27 -15.91 5.38 2.90
CA GLU A 27 -16.41 4.96 1.58
C GLU A 27 -16.69 3.45 1.52
N ALA A 28 -15.78 2.63 2.05
CA ALA A 28 -15.89 1.19 2.01
C ALA A 28 -16.92 0.65 3.00
N VAL A 29 -16.94 1.15 4.23
CA VAL A 29 -17.90 0.75 5.25
C VAL A 29 -19.32 1.13 4.82
N ARG A 30 -19.54 2.34 4.31
CA ARG A 30 -20.87 2.75 3.82
C ARG A 30 -21.37 1.89 2.67
N ALA A 31 -20.48 1.48 1.76
CA ALA A 31 -20.86 0.75 0.56
C ALA A 31 -20.91 -0.77 0.73
N ARG A 32 -20.12 -1.34 1.66
CA ARG A 32 -19.88 -2.80 1.76
C ARG A 32 -19.86 -3.32 3.20
N GLY A 33 -20.05 -2.46 4.19
CA GLY A 33 -20.05 -2.81 5.62
C GLY A 33 -18.68 -3.17 6.20
N ARG A 34 -17.61 -3.04 5.43
CA ARG A 34 -16.23 -3.37 5.83
C ARG A 34 -15.22 -2.65 4.96
N PHE A 35 -14.03 -2.40 5.49
CA PHE A 35 -12.90 -1.81 4.81
C PHE A 35 -11.71 -2.77 4.82
N PHE A 36 -11.33 -3.27 3.66
CA PHE A 36 -10.17 -4.15 3.50
C PHE A 36 -8.97 -3.36 2.98
N VAL A 37 -7.92 -3.25 3.79
CA VAL A 37 -6.73 -2.45 3.44
C VAL A 37 -5.44 -3.23 3.61
N ALA A 38 -4.59 -3.19 2.57
CA ALA A 38 -3.24 -3.72 2.64
C ALA A 38 -2.26 -2.58 2.96
N LEU A 39 -1.53 -2.74 4.04
CA LEU A 39 -0.55 -1.80 4.56
C LEU A 39 0.84 -2.08 3.98
N ALA A 40 1.63 -1.00 3.87
CA ALA A 40 3.03 -1.05 3.48
C ALA A 40 3.94 -0.96 4.70
N GLY A 41 5.10 -1.62 4.61
CA GLY A 41 6.24 -1.42 5.49
C GLY A 41 7.08 -0.18 5.16
N GLY A 42 8.15 0.01 5.94
CA GLY A 42 9.16 1.04 5.69
C GLY A 42 8.92 2.39 6.38
N SER A 43 9.87 3.31 6.21
CA SER A 43 9.89 4.60 6.90
C SER A 43 8.93 5.64 6.31
N THR A 44 8.51 5.49 5.05
CA THR A 44 7.60 6.41 4.37
C THR A 44 6.16 6.37 4.90
N PRO A 45 5.49 5.21 5.06
CA PRO A 45 4.12 5.19 5.58
C PRO A 45 4.04 5.38 7.10
N ARG A 46 5.13 5.14 7.85
CA ARG A 46 5.15 5.18 9.33
C ARG A 46 4.60 6.49 9.93
N PRO A 47 4.90 7.70 9.42
CA PRO A 47 4.30 8.93 9.92
C PRO A 47 2.79 9.02 9.69
N ALA A 48 2.27 8.47 8.58
CA ALA A 48 0.83 8.44 8.32
C ALA A 48 0.11 7.51 9.32
N TYR A 49 0.72 6.36 9.65
CA TYR A 49 0.19 5.46 10.68
C TYR A 49 0.15 6.12 12.06
N ARG A 50 1.19 6.87 12.44
CA ARG A 50 1.19 7.65 13.69
C ARG A 50 0.09 8.71 13.73
N LEU A 51 -0.18 9.36 12.60
CA LEU A 51 -1.29 10.31 12.48
C LEU A 51 -2.64 9.60 12.60
N LEU A 52 -2.82 8.43 11.97
CA LEU A 52 -4.03 7.62 12.12
C LEU A 52 -4.27 7.15 13.56
N ALA A 53 -3.20 6.93 14.33
CA ALA A 53 -3.27 6.60 15.75
C ALA A 53 -3.50 7.82 16.68
N ASP A 54 -3.45 9.04 16.16
CA ASP A 54 -3.83 10.23 16.93
C ASP A 54 -5.36 10.24 17.15
N PRO A 55 -5.86 10.55 18.37
CA PRO A 55 -7.30 10.57 18.66
C PRO A 55 -8.14 11.40 17.66
N ALA A 56 -7.58 12.48 17.10
CA ALA A 56 -8.27 13.31 16.12
C ALA A 56 -8.55 12.59 14.78
N CYS A 57 -7.71 11.64 14.40
CA CYS A 57 -7.94 10.78 13.24
C CYS A 57 -8.60 9.46 13.63
N ALA A 58 -8.16 8.81 14.71
CA ALA A 58 -8.62 7.50 15.14
C ALA A 58 -10.13 7.47 15.41
N SER A 59 -10.69 8.55 15.96
CA SER A 59 -12.13 8.68 16.23
C SER A 59 -13.01 8.80 14.98
N ARG A 60 -12.41 9.02 13.80
CA ARG A 60 -13.12 9.12 12.52
C ARG A 60 -13.18 7.79 11.77
N VAL A 61 -12.59 6.73 12.33
CA VAL A 61 -12.52 5.40 11.71
C VAL A 61 -13.31 4.42 12.57
N ASP A 62 -14.25 3.70 11.93
CA ASP A 62 -14.96 2.57 12.54
C ASP A 62 -14.07 1.32 12.52
N TRP A 63 -13.20 1.19 13.54
CA TRP A 63 -12.18 0.14 13.61
C TRP A 63 -12.74 -1.28 13.67
N ASP A 64 -13.97 -1.47 14.14
CA ASP A 64 -14.66 -2.77 14.14
C ASP A 64 -14.93 -3.28 12.71
N ARG A 65 -14.94 -2.36 11.73
CA ARG A 65 -15.19 -2.67 10.31
C ARG A 65 -13.92 -2.65 9.46
N VAL A 66 -12.77 -2.27 10.03
CA VAL A 66 -11.48 -2.25 9.34
C VAL A 66 -10.82 -3.61 9.48
N HIS A 67 -10.42 -4.22 8.36
CA HIS A 67 -9.51 -5.37 8.33
C HIS A 67 -8.18 -4.97 7.69
N LEU A 68 -7.10 -5.26 8.41
CA LEU A 68 -5.75 -4.92 8.03
C LEU A 68 -5.01 -6.14 7.49
N PHE A 69 -4.40 -5.94 6.34
CA PHE A 69 -3.55 -6.90 5.62
C PHE A 69 -2.19 -6.23 5.38
N TRP A 70 -1.20 -7.02 4.96
CA TRP A 70 0.11 -6.54 4.52
C TRP A 70 0.33 -6.81 3.04
N GLY A 71 0.89 -5.81 2.35
CA GLY A 71 1.32 -5.94 0.96
C GLY A 71 2.52 -6.87 0.80
N ASP A 72 3.41 -6.87 1.79
CA ASP A 72 4.54 -7.78 1.90
C ASP A 72 5.05 -7.87 3.35
N GLU A 73 5.86 -8.89 3.62
CA GLU A 73 6.55 -9.06 4.90
C GLU A 73 7.89 -9.78 4.72
N ARG A 74 8.82 -9.54 5.65
CA ARG A 74 10.13 -10.15 5.73
C ARG A 74 9.96 -11.49 6.45
N CYS A 75 10.67 -12.54 6.01
CA CYS A 75 10.61 -13.84 6.69
C CYS A 75 11.40 -13.83 8.01
N VAL A 76 10.86 -13.14 9.01
CA VAL A 76 11.41 -12.95 10.36
C VAL A 76 10.28 -13.01 11.41
N PRO A 77 10.59 -13.24 12.69
CA PRO A 77 9.62 -13.14 13.79
C PRO A 77 8.86 -11.81 13.85
N PRO A 78 7.61 -11.80 14.36
CA PRO A 78 6.75 -10.62 14.38
C PRO A 78 7.24 -9.49 15.31
N ASP A 79 8.21 -9.75 16.18
CA ASP A 79 8.89 -8.81 17.04
C ASP A 79 10.29 -8.42 16.53
N HIS A 80 10.71 -8.96 15.39
CA HIS A 80 11.98 -8.60 14.77
C HIS A 80 11.98 -7.13 14.29
N PRO A 81 13.09 -6.37 14.45
CA PRO A 81 13.16 -4.97 14.01
C PRO A 81 12.83 -4.73 12.53
N GLU A 82 13.03 -5.74 11.69
CA GLU A 82 12.70 -5.69 10.26
C GLU A 82 11.28 -6.15 9.93
N SER A 83 10.45 -6.54 10.90
CA SER A 83 9.05 -6.88 10.60
C SER A 83 8.24 -5.64 10.24
N ASN A 84 7.56 -5.69 9.10
CA ASN A 84 6.56 -4.70 8.71
C ASN A 84 5.39 -4.71 9.69
N TYR A 85 4.95 -5.89 10.15
CA TYR A 85 3.95 -6.04 11.20
C TYR A 85 4.37 -5.31 12.48
N ARG A 86 5.58 -5.54 12.99
CA ARG A 86 6.10 -4.84 14.17
C ARG A 86 6.01 -3.33 14.01
N MET A 87 6.48 -2.80 12.88
CA MET A 87 6.49 -1.36 12.63
C MET A 87 5.07 -0.78 12.65
N VAL A 88 4.11 -1.44 12.02
CA VAL A 88 2.70 -1.03 12.02
C VAL A 88 2.09 -1.17 13.41
N ARG A 89 2.40 -2.25 14.14
CA ARG A 89 1.92 -2.46 15.51
C ARG A 89 2.30 -1.30 16.42
N GLU A 90 3.59 -0.97 16.45
CA GLU A 90 4.13 0.14 17.26
C GLU A 90 3.60 1.52 16.81
N ALA A 91 3.37 1.71 15.52
CA ALA A 91 2.94 3.00 14.96
C ALA A 91 1.43 3.23 15.02
N LEU A 92 0.63 2.15 15.04
CA LEU A 92 -0.83 2.21 14.90
C LEU A 92 -1.55 1.25 15.84
N LEU A 93 -1.34 -0.07 15.71
CA LEU A 93 -2.24 -1.08 16.29
C LEU A 93 -2.31 -1.00 17.82
N ASP A 94 -1.19 -0.73 18.49
CA ASP A 94 -1.15 -0.60 19.96
C ASP A 94 -1.87 0.65 20.49
N ARG A 95 -2.43 1.48 19.59
CA ARG A 95 -2.96 2.82 19.89
C ARG A 95 -4.39 3.04 19.37
N VAL A 96 -4.99 2.06 18.70
CA VAL A 96 -6.35 2.15 18.15
C VAL A 96 -7.18 0.95 18.58
N PRO A 97 -8.51 1.09 18.72
CA PRO A 97 -9.37 0.03 19.21
C PRO A 97 -9.76 -0.96 18.10
N ILE A 98 -8.78 -1.47 17.34
CA ILE A 98 -9.04 -2.47 16.31
C ILE A 98 -9.15 -3.88 16.92
N PRO A 99 -10.19 -4.67 16.60
CA PRO A 99 -10.27 -6.06 17.02
C PRO A 99 -9.09 -6.88 16.50
N VAL A 100 -8.53 -7.75 17.33
CA VAL A 100 -7.33 -8.54 16.99
C VAL A 100 -7.59 -9.50 15.82
N GLU A 101 -8.81 -10.02 15.73
CA GLU A 101 -9.31 -10.87 14.65
C GLU A 101 -9.37 -10.17 13.29
N ASN A 102 -9.34 -8.83 13.27
CA ASN A 102 -9.31 -8.02 12.06
C ASN A 102 -7.86 -7.70 11.61
N VAL A 103 -6.85 -8.24 12.30
CA VAL A 103 -5.44 -8.03 11.98
C VAL A 103 -4.83 -9.29 11.38
N HIS A 104 -4.76 -9.32 10.05
CA HIS A 104 -4.31 -10.48 9.27
C HIS A 104 -2.84 -10.32 8.87
N ARG A 105 -1.93 -10.61 9.81
CA ARG A 105 -0.48 -10.50 9.55
C ARG A 105 0.03 -11.70 8.73
N ILE A 106 1.03 -11.44 7.90
CA ILE A 106 1.84 -12.51 7.31
C ILE A 106 2.67 -13.16 8.42
N ARG A 107 2.73 -14.50 8.44
CA ARG A 107 3.56 -15.29 9.37
C ARG A 107 4.98 -15.41 8.86
N GLY A 108 5.76 -14.32 8.98
CA GLY A 108 7.15 -14.27 8.53
C GLY A 108 8.07 -15.30 9.21
N GLU A 109 7.68 -15.79 10.38
CA GLU A 109 8.40 -16.81 11.12
C GLU A 109 8.23 -18.25 10.59
N TRP A 110 7.35 -18.46 9.60
CA TRP A 110 7.10 -19.76 8.99
C TRP A 110 7.98 -20.02 7.77
N PRO A 111 8.13 -21.28 7.31
CA PRO A 111 8.75 -21.57 6.03
C PRO A 111 8.10 -20.74 4.91
N PRO A 112 8.89 -20.09 4.01
CA PRO A 112 8.34 -19.05 3.14
C PRO A 112 7.15 -19.48 2.27
N GLU A 113 7.24 -20.65 1.65
CA GLU A 113 6.16 -21.17 0.80
C GLU A 113 4.90 -21.52 1.60
N GLU A 114 5.05 -22.04 2.81
CA GLU A 114 3.94 -22.31 3.72
C GLU A 114 3.27 -21.02 4.20
N ALA A 115 4.07 -19.99 4.53
CA ALA A 115 3.57 -18.67 4.91
C ALA A 115 2.78 -18.02 3.76
N ALA A 116 3.29 -18.09 2.52
CA ALA A 116 2.61 -17.58 1.34
C ALA A 116 1.28 -18.32 1.08
N ALA A 117 1.28 -19.66 1.13
CA ALA A 117 0.09 -20.47 0.93
C ALA A 117 -0.97 -20.23 2.01
N ALA A 118 -0.57 -20.16 3.29
CA ALA A 118 -1.47 -19.89 4.41
C ALA A 118 -2.11 -18.50 4.29
N TYR A 119 -1.31 -17.48 3.95
CA TYR A 119 -1.81 -16.13 3.79
C TYR A 119 -2.75 -15.99 2.59
N GLU A 120 -2.46 -16.65 1.46
CA GLU A 120 -3.38 -16.69 0.33
C GLU A 120 -4.73 -17.35 0.69
N ALA A 121 -4.69 -18.48 1.41
CA ALA A 121 -5.89 -19.17 1.85
C ALA A 121 -6.76 -18.29 2.77
N GLU A 122 -6.14 -17.58 3.71
CA GLU A 122 -6.81 -16.62 4.60
C GLU A 122 -7.46 -15.47 3.80
N LEU A 123 -6.73 -14.85 2.87
CA LEU A 123 -7.28 -13.79 2.01
C LEU A 123 -8.50 -14.26 1.23
N ARG A 124 -8.42 -15.44 0.59
CA ARG A 124 -9.53 -16.00 -0.18
C ARG A 124 -10.75 -16.30 0.70
N ALA A 125 -10.54 -16.82 1.91
CA ALA A 125 -11.62 -17.10 2.84
C ALA A 125 -12.34 -15.81 3.30
N ILE A 126 -11.59 -14.76 3.62
CA ILE A 126 -12.16 -13.49 4.12
C ILE A 126 -12.86 -12.71 3.00
N PHE A 127 -12.25 -12.67 1.82
CA PHE A 127 -12.78 -11.90 0.69
C PHE A 127 -14.00 -12.58 0.08
N GLY A 128 -14.01 -13.92 0.04
CA GLY A 128 -14.98 -14.66 -0.75
C GLY A 128 -14.77 -14.43 -2.26
N PRO A 129 -15.72 -14.87 -3.11
CA PRO A 129 -15.53 -14.89 -4.57
C PRO A 129 -15.39 -13.50 -5.20
N ASP A 130 -16.06 -12.49 -4.65
CA ASP A 130 -16.11 -11.13 -5.21
C ASP A 130 -15.34 -10.09 -4.38
N GLY A 131 -14.77 -10.51 -3.24
CA GLY A 131 -14.03 -9.63 -2.35
C GLY A 131 -12.67 -9.25 -2.93
N ARG A 132 -12.28 -8.00 -2.67
CA ARG A 132 -10.98 -7.46 -3.04
C ARG A 132 -10.63 -6.32 -2.11
N LEU A 133 -9.35 -6.00 -2.03
CA LEU A 133 -8.84 -4.86 -1.26
C LEU A 133 -9.48 -3.55 -1.73
N ASP A 134 -9.94 -2.75 -0.78
CA ASP A 134 -10.46 -1.41 -1.02
C ASP A 134 -9.33 -0.40 -1.21
N LEU A 135 -8.27 -0.53 -0.41
CA LEU A 135 -7.06 0.29 -0.50
C LEU A 135 -5.80 -0.57 -0.35
N VAL A 136 -4.80 -0.30 -1.17
CA VAL A 136 -3.46 -0.86 -1.03
C VAL A 136 -2.46 0.28 -0.94
N LEU A 137 -1.73 0.34 0.16
CA LEU A 137 -0.60 1.24 0.31
C LEU A 137 0.67 0.55 -0.22
N LEU A 138 1.44 1.26 -1.03
CA LEU A 138 2.71 0.76 -1.58
C LEU A 138 3.82 1.80 -1.43
N GLY A 139 5.06 1.32 -1.32
CA GLY A 139 6.26 2.14 -1.40
C GLY A 139 6.98 1.95 -2.75
N LEU A 140 8.02 2.76 -2.98
CA LEU A 140 8.88 2.65 -4.15
C LEU A 140 10.35 2.41 -3.73
N GLY A 141 10.93 1.34 -4.25
CA GLY A 141 12.37 1.05 -4.19
C GLY A 141 13.18 1.97 -5.11
N ALA A 142 14.46 2.20 -4.82
CA ALA A 142 15.33 2.99 -5.69
C ALA A 142 15.65 2.27 -7.03
N ASP A 143 15.47 0.96 -7.05
CA ASP A 143 15.50 0.06 -8.21
C ASP A 143 14.13 -0.10 -8.90
N GLY A 144 13.10 0.61 -8.43
CA GLY A 144 11.74 0.51 -8.95
C GLY A 144 10.90 -0.64 -8.38
N HIS A 145 11.40 -1.41 -7.39
CA HIS A 145 10.59 -2.43 -6.72
C HIS A 145 9.41 -1.81 -5.95
N THR A 146 8.38 -2.62 -5.71
CA THR A 146 7.27 -2.29 -4.82
C THR A 146 6.82 -3.55 -4.10
N ALA A 147 6.27 -3.42 -2.88
CA ALA A 147 6.09 -4.57 -1.99
C ALA A 147 7.42 -5.37 -1.96
N SER A 148 7.38 -6.66 -2.26
CA SER A 148 8.59 -7.46 -2.52
C SER A 148 8.66 -8.01 -3.94
N LEU A 149 8.17 -7.22 -4.90
CA LEU A 149 8.28 -7.46 -6.33
C LEU A 149 9.52 -6.75 -6.88
N PHE A 150 10.63 -7.48 -6.99
CA PHE A 150 11.92 -6.97 -7.45
C PHE A 150 12.11 -7.09 -8.96
N PRO A 151 12.94 -6.23 -9.60
CA PRO A 151 13.30 -6.39 -11.00
C PRO A 151 13.84 -7.80 -11.29
N GLY A 152 13.30 -8.45 -12.33
CA GLY A 152 13.71 -9.81 -12.73
C GLY A 152 13.12 -10.96 -11.90
N SER A 153 12.36 -10.67 -10.84
CA SER A 153 11.69 -11.71 -10.04
C SER A 153 10.54 -12.36 -10.82
N ALA A 154 10.43 -13.69 -10.77
CA ALA A 154 9.32 -14.45 -11.35
C ALA A 154 7.93 -14.03 -10.80
N ALA A 155 7.87 -13.49 -9.57
CA ALA A 155 6.64 -13.01 -8.97
C ALA A 155 6.02 -11.81 -9.72
N LEU A 156 6.78 -11.11 -10.57
CA LEU A 156 6.27 -10.06 -11.45
C LEU A 156 5.35 -10.58 -12.56
N ASP A 157 5.56 -11.83 -12.98
CA ASP A 157 4.84 -12.45 -14.09
C ASP A 157 3.73 -13.39 -13.62
N GLU A 158 3.50 -13.49 -12.31
CA GLU A 158 2.42 -14.26 -11.70
C GLU A 158 1.04 -13.78 -12.19
N ARG A 159 0.15 -14.72 -12.51
CA ARG A 159 -1.16 -14.45 -13.13
C ARG A 159 -2.36 -14.99 -12.35
N GLU A 160 -2.12 -15.91 -11.42
CA GLU A 160 -3.15 -16.67 -10.72
C GLU A 160 -3.04 -16.54 -9.20
N ARG A 161 -1.85 -16.80 -8.64
CA ARG A 161 -1.60 -16.73 -7.19
C ARG A 161 -1.72 -15.29 -6.71
N TRP A 162 -2.28 -15.10 -5.52
CA TRP A 162 -2.39 -13.79 -4.87
C TRP A 162 -1.18 -13.47 -4.00
N VAL A 163 -0.48 -14.51 -3.54
CA VAL A 163 0.65 -14.40 -2.64
C VAL A 163 1.77 -15.32 -3.12
N ALA A 164 3.01 -14.83 -3.08
CA ALA A 164 4.21 -15.60 -3.42
C ALA A 164 5.31 -15.41 -2.36
N ALA A 165 6.13 -16.45 -2.20
CA ALA A 165 7.43 -16.32 -1.57
C ALA A 165 8.47 -15.86 -2.63
N VAL A 166 9.29 -14.88 -2.27
CA VAL A 166 10.29 -14.29 -3.15
C VAL A 166 11.60 -14.19 -2.40
N PHE A 167 12.66 -14.77 -2.98
CA PHE A 167 14.01 -14.56 -2.48
C PHE A 167 14.53 -13.22 -3.00
N ALA A 168 14.82 -12.29 -2.08
CA ALA A 168 15.30 -10.96 -2.41
C ALA A 168 16.84 -10.96 -2.48
N ASP A 169 17.37 -11.34 -3.64
CA ASP A 169 18.83 -11.45 -3.90
C ASP A 169 19.65 -10.26 -3.38
N PRO A 170 19.26 -8.98 -3.56
CA PRO A 170 20.10 -7.85 -3.13
C PRO A 170 20.31 -7.76 -1.62
N VAL A 171 19.44 -8.39 -0.82
CA VAL A 171 19.48 -8.37 0.65
C VAL A 171 19.68 -9.78 1.23
N GLY A 172 19.62 -10.82 0.41
CA GLY A 172 19.86 -12.21 0.80
C GLY A 172 18.81 -12.79 1.74
N THR A 173 17.54 -12.38 1.61
CA THR A 173 16.46 -12.83 2.51
C THR A 173 15.18 -13.17 1.77
N TRP A 174 14.42 -14.13 2.31
CA TRP A 174 13.08 -14.44 1.82
C TRP A 174 12.07 -13.40 2.26
N ARG A 175 11.10 -13.15 1.40
CA ARG A 175 9.96 -12.28 1.65
C ARG A 175 8.69 -12.93 1.15
N ILE A 176 7.58 -12.57 1.75
CA ILE A 176 6.24 -12.93 1.29
C ILE A 176 5.61 -11.68 0.71
N THR A 177 4.99 -11.76 -0.45
CA THR A 177 4.44 -10.59 -1.16
C THR A 177 3.07 -10.88 -1.74
N LEU A 178 2.21 -9.87 -1.73
CA LEU A 178 1.11 -9.81 -2.69
C LEU A 178 1.69 -9.67 -4.10
N THR A 179 1.05 -10.37 -5.03
CA THR A 179 1.44 -10.45 -6.44
C THR A 179 0.58 -9.50 -7.30
N PRO A 180 0.92 -9.30 -8.58
CA PRO A 180 0.12 -8.44 -9.47
C PRO A 180 -1.37 -8.81 -9.55
N PRO A 181 -1.81 -10.09 -9.54
CA PRO A 181 -3.23 -10.44 -9.45
C PRO A 181 -3.97 -9.80 -8.27
N ALA A 182 -3.40 -9.86 -7.06
CA ALA A 182 -4.00 -9.28 -5.86
C ALA A 182 -3.94 -7.74 -5.88
N LEU A 183 -2.76 -7.18 -6.19
CA LEU A 183 -2.53 -5.73 -6.19
C LEU A 183 -3.36 -5.02 -7.27
N ASN A 184 -3.42 -5.57 -8.49
CA ASN A 184 -4.19 -4.99 -9.59
C ASN A 184 -5.69 -5.29 -9.51
N GLY A 185 -6.10 -6.19 -8.60
CA GLY A 185 -7.49 -6.45 -8.26
C GLY A 185 -8.10 -5.38 -7.34
N ALA A 186 -7.27 -4.58 -6.65
CA ALA A 186 -7.73 -3.61 -5.67
C ALA A 186 -8.57 -2.46 -6.26
N ARG A 187 -9.41 -1.84 -5.42
CA ARG A 187 -10.19 -0.65 -5.79
C ARG A 187 -9.34 0.62 -5.83
N GLU A 188 -8.40 0.76 -4.89
CA GLU A 188 -7.29 1.71 -4.95
C GLU A 188 -5.95 1.05 -4.74
N VAL A 189 -4.98 1.54 -5.50
CA VAL A 189 -3.57 1.46 -5.13
C VAL A 189 -3.04 2.88 -4.95
N LEU A 190 -2.41 3.12 -3.81
CA LEU A 190 -1.80 4.39 -3.44
C LEU A 190 -0.30 4.19 -3.15
N PHE A 191 0.54 4.72 -4.04
CA PHE A 191 1.98 4.79 -3.82
C PHE A 191 2.31 5.99 -2.94
N LEU A 192 3.13 5.77 -1.91
CA LEU A 192 3.71 6.80 -1.06
C LEU A 192 5.22 6.88 -1.34
N VAL A 193 5.68 7.98 -1.92
CA VAL A 193 7.07 8.15 -2.38
C VAL A 193 7.64 9.44 -1.80
N VAL A 194 8.72 9.34 -1.05
CA VAL A 194 9.30 10.45 -0.30
C VAL A 194 10.82 10.47 -0.49
N GLY A 195 11.34 11.66 -0.78
CA GLY A 195 12.76 11.97 -0.78
C GLY A 195 13.48 11.72 -2.11
N LYS A 196 14.55 12.50 -2.29
CA LYS A 196 15.45 12.48 -3.46
C LYS A 196 15.95 11.09 -3.90
N PRO A 197 16.26 10.12 -2.99
CA PRO A 197 16.70 8.80 -3.42
C PRO A 197 15.70 8.02 -4.27
N LYS A 198 14.43 8.47 -4.34
CA LYS A 198 13.37 7.82 -5.13
C LYS A 198 13.11 8.49 -6.47
N ALA A 199 13.70 9.67 -6.71
CA ALA A 199 13.36 10.51 -7.85
C ALA A 199 13.63 9.85 -9.20
N GLU A 200 14.78 9.19 -9.34
CA GLU A 200 15.13 8.49 -10.59
C GLU A 200 14.17 7.32 -10.87
N ALA A 201 13.92 6.46 -9.88
CA ALA A 201 13.00 5.35 -10.01
C ALA A 201 11.59 5.83 -10.37
N LEU A 202 11.11 6.88 -9.68
CA LEU A 202 9.79 7.46 -9.95
C LEU A 202 9.71 8.00 -11.37
N ALA A 203 10.71 8.77 -11.81
CA ALA A 203 10.75 9.33 -13.16
C ALA A 203 10.70 8.23 -14.23
N ARG A 204 11.47 7.13 -14.04
CA ARG A 204 11.46 5.98 -14.96
C ARG A 204 10.11 5.28 -14.98
N VAL A 205 9.49 5.04 -13.82
CA VAL A 205 8.14 4.44 -13.74
C VAL A 205 7.11 5.33 -14.46
N LEU A 206 7.11 6.64 -14.20
CA LEU A 206 6.17 7.58 -14.82
C LEU A 206 6.40 7.75 -16.32
N ALA A 207 7.65 7.59 -16.78
CA ALA A 207 8.00 7.55 -18.20
C ALA A 207 7.62 6.22 -18.89
N GLY A 208 7.02 5.27 -18.15
CA GLY A 208 6.54 4.01 -18.70
C GLY A 208 7.63 2.94 -18.89
N TRP A 209 8.78 3.10 -18.22
CA TRP A 209 9.81 2.07 -18.23
C TRP A 209 9.30 0.80 -17.58
N ASP A 210 9.84 -0.34 -18.02
CA ASP A 210 9.47 -1.63 -17.50
C ASP A 210 10.10 -1.89 -16.13
N LEU A 211 9.46 -1.35 -15.10
CA LEU A 211 9.84 -1.49 -13.69
C LEU A 211 8.69 -2.12 -12.89
N PRO A 212 8.99 -2.86 -11.80
CA PRO A 212 7.96 -3.52 -10.98
C PRO A 212 6.79 -2.62 -10.59
N ALA A 213 7.06 -1.42 -10.07
CA ALA A 213 6.00 -0.50 -9.67
C ALA A 213 5.15 -0.04 -10.87
N GLY A 214 5.71 0.03 -12.07
CA GLY A 214 4.99 0.32 -13.31
C GLY A 214 4.07 -0.80 -13.80
N ARG A 215 4.25 -2.03 -13.29
CA ARG A 215 3.37 -3.20 -13.54
C ARG A 215 2.11 -3.19 -12.66
N ILE A 216 2.09 -2.37 -11.61
CA ILE A 216 0.91 -2.23 -10.75
C ILE A 216 -0.04 -1.19 -11.36
N ARG A 217 -1.03 -1.69 -12.08
CA ARG A 217 -2.09 -0.96 -12.79
C ARG A 217 -3.44 -1.60 -12.48
N PRO A 218 -4.17 -1.13 -11.44
CA PRO A 218 -5.48 -1.64 -11.09
C PRO A 218 -6.43 -1.66 -12.29
N ARG A 219 -7.02 -2.83 -12.61
CA ARG A 219 -7.80 -3.02 -13.85
C ARG A 219 -9.13 -2.27 -13.84
N SER A 220 -9.81 -2.26 -12.70
CA SER A 220 -11.10 -1.61 -12.47
C SER A 220 -11.06 -0.72 -11.22
N GLY A 221 -9.87 -0.20 -10.92
CA GLY A 221 -9.58 0.62 -9.74
C GLY A 221 -8.90 1.93 -10.11
N ARG A 222 -8.49 2.68 -9.09
CA ARG A 222 -7.73 3.92 -9.22
C ARG A 222 -6.27 3.68 -8.83
N LEU A 223 -5.37 4.37 -9.51
CA LEU A 223 -3.95 4.42 -9.18
C LEU A 223 -3.56 5.86 -8.86
N SER A 224 -3.07 6.08 -7.65
CA SER A 224 -2.60 7.37 -7.18
C SER A 224 -1.15 7.26 -6.72
N TRP A 225 -0.38 8.29 -7.01
CA TRP A 225 0.97 8.50 -6.51
C TRP A 225 0.96 9.73 -5.62
N PHE A 226 1.21 9.57 -4.33
CA PHE A 226 1.53 10.68 -3.44
C PHE A 226 3.03 10.78 -3.38
N VAL A 227 3.55 11.93 -3.81
CA VAL A 227 4.98 12.18 -3.96
C VAL A 227 5.31 13.49 -3.24
N ASP A 228 6.44 13.56 -2.52
CA ASP A 228 6.94 14.86 -2.06
C ASP A 228 7.75 15.56 -3.17
N ARG A 229 8.02 16.86 -3.00
CA ARG A 229 8.80 17.64 -3.98
C ARG A 229 10.18 17.03 -4.26
N ASP A 230 10.84 16.51 -3.24
CA ASP A 230 12.15 15.89 -3.36
C ASP A 230 12.12 14.62 -4.22
N ALA A 231 11.10 13.77 -4.06
CA ALA A 231 10.89 12.59 -4.89
C ALA A 231 10.42 12.96 -6.31
N MET A 232 9.59 13.99 -6.46
CA MET A 232 9.13 14.41 -7.78
C MET A 232 10.27 14.96 -8.66
N GLY A 233 11.22 15.66 -8.04
CA GLY A 233 12.31 16.35 -8.73
C GLY A 233 11.85 17.61 -9.48
N GLY A 234 12.81 18.41 -9.95
CA GLY A 234 12.56 19.73 -10.54
C GLY A 234 12.27 19.75 -12.05
N GLY A 235 12.08 18.60 -12.71
CA GLY A 235 12.17 18.49 -14.17
C GLY A 235 11.02 17.79 -14.91
N TRP A 236 9.88 17.53 -14.26
CA TRP A 236 8.80 16.80 -14.93
C TRP A 236 7.82 17.73 -15.65
N MET A 237 7.66 17.50 -16.95
CA MET A 237 6.55 18.02 -17.76
C MET A 237 5.48 16.92 -17.92
N ALA A 238 4.21 17.25 -17.68
CA ALA A 238 3.09 16.31 -17.71
C ALA A 238 3.05 15.48 -19.01
N GLY A 239 3.38 14.18 -18.92
CA GLY A 239 3.17 13.19 -19.97
C GLY A 239 1.70 12.75 -20.11
N ARG A 240 1.36 12.19 -21.27
CA ARG A 240 -0.02 11.79 -21.66
C ARG A 240 -0.66 10.86 -20.62
N GLY A 241 -1.84 11.25 -20.10
CA GLY A 241 -2.69 10.40 -19.25
C GLY A 241 -2.45 10.49 -17.74
N LEU A 242 -1.59 11.41 -17.30
CA LEU A 242 -1.33 11.71 -15.89
C LEU A 242 -2.00 13.04 -15.50
N GLU A 243 -2.76 13.02 -14.41
CA GLU A 243 -3.30 14.23 -13.81
C GLU A 243 -2.39 14.66 -12.66
N LEU A 244 -1.65 15.76 -12.85
CA LEU A 244 -0.86 16.40 -11.80
C LEU A 244 -1.75 17.29 -10.95
N ARG A 245 -1.63 17.15 -9.63
CA ARG A 245 -2.32 18.02 -8.68
C ARG A 245 -1.33 18.50 -7.61
N GLU A 246 -1.30 19.80 -7.40
CA GLU A 246 -0.63 20.39 -6.23
C GLU A 246 -1.52 20.23 -4.99
N GLY A 247 -0.88 19.99 -3.84
CA GLY A 247 -1.51 19.50 -2.61
C GLY A 247 -2.82 20.19 -2.18
N GLY A 248 -3.79 19.31 -1.90
CA GLY A 248 -5.13 19.57 -1.36
C GLY A 248 -6.00 18.39 -1.81
N VAL A 249 -6.17 17.36 -0.98
CA VAL A 249 -7.02 16.22 -1.36
C VAL A 249 -8.43 16.77 -1.49
N ASP A 250 -8.91 16.89 -2.73
CA ASP A 250 -10.26 17.34 -3.03
C ASP A 250 -11.22 16.24 -2.56
N VAL A 251 -11.62 16.30 -1.29
CA VAL A 251 -12.61 15.42 -0.67
C VAL A 251 -13.98 15.84 -1.20
N ARG A 252 -14.20 15.68 -2.51
CA ARG A 252 -15.53 15.84 -3.08
C ARG A 252 -16.31 14.58 -2.71
N SER A 253 -17.11 14.72 -1.65
CA SER A 253 -18.18 13.80 -1.33
C SER A 253 -19.01 13.57 -2.59
N ALA A 254 -19.25 12.31 -2.94
CA ALA A 254 -20.23 11.93 -3.93
C ALA A 254 -21.64 12.19 -3.36
N THR A 255 -21.99 13.45 -3.19
CA THR A 255 -23.33 13.93 -2.83
C THR A 255 -23.67 15.06 -3.78
N GLU A 256 -23.85 14.72 -5.05
CA GLU A 256 -24.60 15.52 -6.03
C GLU A 256 -24.70 14.74 -7.34
N ARG A 257 -25.63 13.79 -7.36
CA ARG A 257 -26.47 13.49 -8.52
C ARG A 257 -27.83 13.05 -7.96
N GLY A 258 -28.70 14.05 -7.79
CA GLY A 258 -30.14 13.83 -7.82
C GLY A 258 -30.61 13.47 -9.22
#